data_AF-A0A7X8UST0-F1
#
_entry.id   AF-A0A7X8UST0-F1
#
_cell.length_a   1.000
_cell.length_b   1.000
_cell.length_c   1.000
_cell.angle_alpha   90.00
_cell.angle_beta   90.00
_cell.angle_gamma   90.00
#
_symmetry.space_group_name_H-M   'P 1'
#
loop_
_entity.id
_entity.type
_entity.pdbx_description
1 polymer ?
#
loop_
_entity_poly.entity_id
_entity_poly.type
_entity_poly.pdbx_seq_one_letter_code
_entity_poly.pdbx_strand_id
1 'polypeptide(L)'
;MTTLLWKEYRQNLRFLIGAGIIVLIPYILAFLYGLSYYLLYSHTAHTNRWFYDLLMAPSAISLILSIVITGFVAANMFAGERVDRSAEFVAYLPIKRRTALVSKFIYAAGVSLIACMINYAVFTFTLLMLEPASSRREVDLASIVCYAVSAILIFGVSWLVSAIQKSPVIAGIAGLATVTCIAFTMRFIIEPLPGIGASQSREARIFWWYFGLSLGIGLLSFIAGCICYLHQVEP
;
A
#
# COMPACT_ATOMS: atom_id res chain seq x y z
N MET A 1 -11.10 21.11 11.83
CA MET A 1 -10.69 19.85 11.18
C MET A 1 -10.69 19.97 9.66
N THR A 2 -11.75 20.48 9.04
CA THR A 2 -11.84 20.71 7.58
C THR A 2 -10.66 21.52 7.03
N THR A 3 -10.28 22.61 7.69
CA THR A 3 -9.13 23.45 7.32
C THR A 3 -7.80 22.72 7.34
N LEU A 4 -7.57 21.85 8.33
CA LEU A 4 -6.37 21.03 8.44
C LEU A 4 -6.32 19.98 7.33
N LEU A 5 -7.42 19.29 7.05
CA LEU A 5 -7.48 18.32 5.95
C LEU A 5 -7.24 18.97 4.59
N TRP A 6 -7.78 20.19 4.38
CA TRP A 6 -7.52 20.95 3.18
C TRP A 6 -6.05 21.34 3.03
N LYS A 7 -5.38 21.70 4.13
CA LYS A 7 -3.93 21.94 4.15
C LYS A 7 -3.16 20.67 3.74
N GLU A 8 -3.45 19.53 4.36
CA GLU A 8 -2.79 18.25 4.04
C GLU A 8 -2.98 17.90 2.55
N TYR A 9 -4.19 18.10 2.02
CA TYR A 9 -4.48 17.92 0.59
C TYR A 9 -3.59 18.78 -0.30
N ARG A 10 -3.53 20.10 -0.06
CA ARG A 10 -2.75 21.01 -0.91
C ARG A 10 -1.26 20.72 -0.88
N GLN A 11 -0.71 20.37 0.28
CA GLN A 11 0.70 20.03 0.43
C GLN A 11 1.06 18.73 -0.29
N ASN A 12 0.19 17.73 -0.21
CA ASN A 12 0.45 16.41 -0.79
C ASN A 12 -0.05 16.25 -2.23
N LEU A 13 -0.74 17.24 -2.81
CA LEU A 13 -1.37 17.12 -4.14
C LEU A 13 -0.39 16.69 -5.23
N ARG A 14 0.79 17.32 -5.30
CA ARG A 14 1.81 17.00 -6.32
C ARG A 14 2.29 15.56 -6.18
N PHE A 15 2.52 15.13 -4.94
CA PHE A 15 2.90 13.75 -4.63
C PHE A 15 1.78 12.77 -5.03
N LEU A 16 0.52 13.09 -4.72
CA LEU A 16 -0.62 12.24 -5.08
C LEU A 16 -0.82 12.12 -6.58
N ILE A 17 -0.60 13.19 -7.35
CA ILE A 17 -0.64 13.12 -8.83
C ILE A 17 0.43 12.14 -9.32
N GLY A 18 1.67 12.26 -8.82
CA GLY A 18 2.75 11.34 -9.16
C GLY A 18 2.44 9.88 -8.79
N ALA A 19 1.93 9.66 -7.58
CA ALA A 19 1.50 8.33 -7.12
C ALA A 19 0.37 7.77 -7.99
N GLY A 20 -0.62 8.59 -8.34
CA GLY A 20 -1.72 8.21 -9.24
C GLY A 20 -1.22 7.81 -10.63
N ILE A 21 -0.26 8.55 -11.20
CA ILE A 21 0.38 8.18 -12.47
C ILE A 21 1.05 6.81 -12.34
N ILE A 22 1.80 6.55 -11.27
CA ILE A 22 2.48 5.26 -11.06
C ILE A 22 1.48 4.09 -11.03
N VAL A 23 0.35 4.24 -10.33
CA VAL A 23 -0.74 3.24 -10.29
C VAL A 23 -1.35 3.00 -11.66
N LEU A 24 -1.43 4.05 -12.50
CA LEU A 24 -2.03 3.98 -13.83
C LEU A 24 -1.10 3.38 -14.90
N ILE A 25 0.22 3.42 -14.70
CA ILE A 25 1.20 2.89 -15.68
C ILE A 25 0.89 1.46 -16.14
N PRO A 26 0.64 0.47 -15.26
CA PRO A 26 0.32 -0.89 -15.69
C PRO A 26 -0.88 -0.94 -16.64
N TYR A 27 -1.93 -0.15 -16.39
CA TYR A 27 -3.12 -0.10 -17.24
C TYR A 27 -2.84 0.58 -18.59
N ILE A 28 -2.05 1.65 -18.59
CA ILE A 28 -1.64 2.33 -19.83
C ILE A 28 -0.83 1.38 -20.71
N LEU A 29 0.13 0.64 -20.13
CA LEU A 29 0.94 -0.34 -20.86
C LEU A 29 0.09 -1.48 -21.42
N ALA A 30 -0.86 -1.99 -20.62
CA ALA A 30 -1.80 -3.00 -21.06
C ALA A 30 -2.65 -2.52 -22.23
N PHE A 31 -3.17 -1.30 -22.15
CA PHE A 31 -3.95 -0.69 -23.21
C PHE A 31 -3.14 -0.53 -24.50
N LEU A 32 -1.91 -0.02 -24.42
CA LEU A 32 -1.02 0.14 -25.58
C LEU A 32 -0.67 -1.20 -26.22
N TYR A 33 -0.43 -2.23 -25.41
CA TYR A 33 -0.20 -3.59 -25.90
C TYR A 33 -1.45 -4.18 -26.57
N GLY A 34 -2.63 -4.00 -25.97
CA GLY A 34 -3.89 -4.45 -26.57
C GLY A 34 -4.19 -3.74 -27.89
N LEU A 35 -3.90 -2.44 -27.97
CA LEU A 35 -4.07 -1.64 -29.18
C LEU A 35 -3.11 -2.11 -30.29
N SER A 36 -1.83 -2.31 -29.97
CA SER A 36 -0.85 -2.77 -30.96
C SER A 36 -1.18 -4.18 -31.46
N TYR A 37 -1.61 -5.07 -30.56
CA TYR A 37 -2.04 -6.42 -30.92
C TYR A 37 -3.29 -6.40 -31.82
N TYR A 38 -4.30 -5.59 -31.50
CA TYR A 38 -5.51 -5.42 -32.32
C TYR A 38 -5.19 -4.91 -33.72
N LEU A 39 -4.31 -3.91 -33.84
CA LEU A 39 -3.93 -3.35 -35.13
C LEU A 39 -3.15 -4.34 -36.01
N LEU A 40 -2.37 -5.24 -35.40
CA LEU A 40 -1.52 -6.20 -36.12
C LEU A 40 -2.23 -7.52 -36.47
N TYR A 41 -3.22 -7.95 -35.66
CA TYR A 41 -3.79 -9.31 -35.75
C TYR A 41 -5.33 -9.34 -35.93
N SER A 42 -5.92 -8.26 -36.48
CA SER A 42 -7.36 -8.01 -36.64
C SER A 42 -8.20 -9.10 -37.36
N HIS A 43 -7.58 -10.15 -37.88
CA HIS A 43 -8.25 -11.24 -38.61
C HIS A 43 -8.62 -12.46 -37.76
N THR A 44 -8.25 -12.52 -36.48
CA THR A 44 -8.68 -13.63 -35.61
C THR A 44 -9.94 -13.25 -34.84
N ALA A 45 -10.94 -14.12 -34.78
CA ALA A 45 -12.19 -13.88 -34.06
C ALA A 45 -11.91 -13.68 -32.57
N HIS A 46 -11.87 -12.44 -32.11
CA HIS A 46 -11.60 -12.13 -30.70
C HIS A 46 -12.87 -12.36 -29.88
N THR A 47 -12.81 -13.33 -28.96
CA THR A 47 -13.78 -13.43 -27.88
C THR A 47 -13.54 -12.31 -26.87
N ASN A 48 -14.60 -11.80 -26.23
CA ASN A 48 -14.52 -10.80 -25.14
C ASN A 48 -13.53 -11.18 -24.02
N ARG A 49 -13.18 -12.47 -23.89
CA ARG A 49 -12.24 -13.00 -22.90
C ARG A 49 -10.83 -12.41 -22.97
N TRP A 50 -10.33 -12.11 -24.18
CA TRP A 50 -9.00 -11.49 -24.33
C TRP A 50 -8.90 -10.25 -23.47
N PHE A 51 -9.90 -9.36 -23.52
CA PHE A 51 -9.81 -8.03 -22.92
C PHE A 51 -9.59 -8.12 -21.41
N TYR A 52 -10.21 -9.11 -20.78
CA TYR A 52 -10.06 -9.37 -19.37
C TYR A 52 -8.71 -10.05 -19.06
N ASP A 53 -8.23 -10.95 -19.91
CA ASP A 53 -6.91 -11.60 -19.74
C ASP A 53 -5.80 -10.53 -19.78
N LEU A 54 -5.97 -9.53 -20.65
CA LEU A 54 -5.09 -8.38 -20.77
C LEU A 54 -5.07 -7.50 -19.51
N LEU A 55 -6.20 -7.39 -18.80
CA LEU A 55 -6.34 -6.52 -17.62
C LEU A 55 -5.99 -7.22 -16.29
N MET A 56 -5.97 -8.56 -16.24
CA MET A 56 -5.72 -9.31 -15.01
C MET A 56 -4.34 -8.98 -14.41
N ALA A 57 -3.25 -9.19 -15.16
CA ALA A 57 -1.90 -8.91 -14.67
C ALA A 57 -1.66 -7.42 -14.31
N PRO A 58 -2.07 -6.44 -15.12
CA PRO A 58 -2.00 -5.02 -14.76
C PRO A 58 -2.74 -4.68 -13.47
N SER A 59 -3.93 -5.24 -13.27
CA SER A 59 -4.72 -4.98 -12.05
C SER A 59 -4.03 -5.54 -10.79
N ALA A 60 -3.39 -6.71 -10.88
CA ALA A 60 -2.59 -7.27 -9.78
C ALA A 60 -1.35 -6.42 -9.47
N ILE A 61 -0.62 -5.98 -10.51
CA ILE A 61 0.56 -5.11 -10.35
C ILE A 61 0.15 -3.77 -9.73
N SER A 62 -0.94 -3.19 -10.23
CA SER A 62 -1.46 -1.91 -9.73
C SER A 62 -1.94 -2.00 -8.28
N LEU A 63 -2.53 -3.13 -7.89
CA LEU A 63 -2.85 -3.42 -6.48
C LEU A 63 -1.60 -3.45 -5.61
N ILE A 64 -0.52 -4.12 -6.04
CA ILE A 64 0.76 -4.11 -5.30
C ILE A 64 1.33 -2.69 -5.22
N LEU A 65 1.30 -1.92 -6.31
CA LEU A 65 1.76 -0.53 -6.32
C LEU A 65 0.93 0.35 -5.38
N SER A 66 -0.37 0.10 -5.23
CA SER A 66 -1.21 0.84 -4.28
C SER A 66 -0.74 0.66 -2.83
N ILE A 67 -0.30 -0.55 -2.46
CA ILE A 67 0.30 -0.85 -1.15
C ILE A 67 1.65 -0.17 -0.98
N VAL A 68 2.46 -0.12 -2.03
CA VAL A 68 3.72 0.64 -2.01
C VAL A 68 3.44 2.12 -1.74
N ILE A 69 2.42 2.68 -2.39
CA ILE A 69 2.02 4.07 -2.23
C ILE A 69 1.50 4.37 -0.83
N THR A 70 0.81 3.45 -0.15
CA THR A 70 0.40 3.68 1.25
C THR A 70 1.60 3.95 2.15
N GLY A 71 2.72 3.26 1.91
CA GLY A 71 4.00 3.53 2.56
C GLY A 71 4.55 4.91 2.29
N PHE A 72 4.61 5.32 1.02
CA PHE A 72 5.11 6.65 0.67
C PHE A 72 4.19 7.79 1.11
N VAL A 73 2.86 7.59 1.12
CA VAL A 73 1.90 8.55 1.70
C VAL A 73 2.19 8.73 3.18
N ALA A 74 2.30 7.63 3.95
CA ALA A 74 2.66 7.69 5.37
C ALA A 74 4.02 8.36 5.58
N ALA A 75 4.99 8.02 4.72
CA ALA A 75 6.33 8.57 4.76
C ALA A 75 6.37 10.09 4.51
N ASN A 76 5.47 10.61 3.69
CA ASN A 76 5.45 12.04 3.34
C ASN A 76 4.79 12.91 4.42
N MET A 77 4.00 12.35 5.35
CA MET A 77 3.21 13.13 6.30
C MET A 77 4.02 14.01 7.26
N PHE A 78 5.18 13.53 7.72
CA PHE A 78 6.07 14.29 8.61
C PHE A 78 7.34 14.73 7.90
N ALA A 79 8.00 13.81 7.19
CA ALA A 79 9.23 14.12 6.48
C ALA A 79 9.02 15.16 5.37
N GLY A 80 7.88 15.14 4.67
CA GLY A 80 7.54 16.15 3.66
C GLY A 80 7.44 17.56 4.25
N GLU A 81 6.81 17.71 5.41
CA GLU A 81 6.70 19.01 6.08
C GLU A 81 8.05 19.59 6.49
N ARG A 82 9.00 18.73 6.90
CA ARG A 82 10.36 19.12 7.26
C ARG A 82 11.18 19.59 6.06
N VAL A 83 10.98 18.95 4.90
CA VAL A 83 11.65 19.36 3.65
C VAL A 83 11.21 20.78 3.24
N ASP A 84 9.92 21.07 3.37
CA ASP A 84 9.36 22.37 2.98
C ASP A 84 9.52 23.47 4.04
N ARG A 85 10.17 23.19 5.19
CA ARG A 85 10.22 24.05 6.40
C ARG A 85 8.85 24.52 6.90
N SER A 86 7.78 23.91 6.40
CA SER A 86 6.41 24.24 6.79
C SER A 86 6.10 23.88 8.23
N ALA A 87 6.89 22.97 8.83
CA ALA A 87 6.84 22.62 10.24
C ALA A 87 7.04 23.85 11.15
N GLU A 88 8.04 24.69 10.85
CA GLU A 88 8.33 25.91 11.61
C GLU A 88 7.12 26.87 11.59
N PHE A 89 6.46 27.05 10.44
CA PHE A 89 5.27 27.89 10.34
C PHE A 89 4.09 27.35 11.15
N VAL A 90 3.89 26.03 11.14
CA VAL A 90 2.80 25.38 11.89
C VAL A 90 3.03 25.49 13.40
N ALA A 91 4.29 25.48 13.85
CA ALA A 91 4.63 25.66 15.26
C ALA A 91 4.16 27.01 15.83
N TYR A 92 4.11 28.06 15.00
CA TYR A 92 3.60 29.38 15.40
C TYR A 92 2.08 29.46 15.51
N LEU A 93 1.34 28.48 14.96
CA LEU A 93 -0.11 28.46 15.05
C LEU A 93 -0.55 27.85 16.39
N PRO A 94 -1.61 28.38 17.04
CA PRO A 94 -2.12 27.86 18.32
C PRO A 94 -2.94 26.58 18.13
N ILE A 95 -2.40 25.60 17.40
CA ILE A 95 -3.05 24.34 17.08
C ILE A 95 -2.53 23.27 18.03
N LYS A 96 -3.45 22.57 18.72
CA LYS A 96 -3.08 21.43 19.56
C LYS A 96 -2.43 20.35 18.69
N ARG A 97 -1.21 19.90 19.04
CA ARG A 97 -0.45 18.86 18.30
C ARG A 97 -1.24 17.58 18.05
N ARG A 98 -2.08 17.16 19.01
CA ARG A 98 -2.97 16.00 18.85
C ARG A 98 -3.96 16.18 17.69
N THR A 99 -4.49 17.38 17.51
CA THR A 99 -5.41 17.71 16.42
C THR A 99 -4.70 17.63 15.06
N ALA A 100 -3.46 18.11 14.98
CA ALA A 100 -2.63 18.01 13.78
C ALA A 100 -2.26 16.55 13.44
N LEU A 101 -1.89 15.76 14.44
CA LEU A 101 -1.63 14.33 14.27
C LEU A 101 -2.86 13.57 13.73
N VAL A 102 -4.03 13.84 14.31
CA VAL A 102 -5.30 13.22 13.88
C VAL A 102 -5.65 13.60 12.45
N SER A 103 -5.48 14.87 12.04
CA SER A 103 -5.74 15.26 10.65
C SER A 103 -4.81 14.56 9.66
N LYS A 104 -3.53 14.41 10.01
CA LYS A 104 -2.55 13.67 9.20
C LYS A 104 -2.91 12.21 9.05
N PHE A 105 -3.29 11.57 10.16
CA PHE A 105 -3.71 10.18 10.15
C PHE A 105 -4.95 9.97 9.29
N ILE A 106 -6.01 10.77 9.52
CA ILE A 106 -7.25 10.66 8.74
C ILE A 106 -6.97 10.85 7.25
N TYR A 107 -6.15 11.83 6.88
CA TYR A 107 -5.80 12.08 5.49
C TYR A 107 -4.99 10.92 4.88
N ALA A 108 -3.89 10.51 5.53
CA ALA A 108 -3.02 9.46 5.03
C ALA A 108 -3.73 8.10 4.94
N ALA A 109 -4.47 7.73 5.99
CA ALA A 109 -5.25 6.50 6.02
C ALA A 109 -6.39 6.53 5.00
N GLY A 110 -7.10 7.66 4.88
CA GLY A 110 -8.20 7.81 3.93
C GLY A 110 -7.75 7.69 2.48
N VAL A 111 -6.69 8.39 2.09
CA VAL A 111 -6.12 8.30 0.73
C VAL A 111 -5.61 6.90 0.43
N SER A 112 -4.90 6.29 1.39
CA SER A 112 -4.40 4.92 1.26
C SER A 112 -5.52 3.91 1.09
N LEU A 113 -6.56 4.01 1.92
CA LEU A 113 -7.74 3.14 1.85
C LEU A 113 -8.45 3.27 0.50
N ILE A 114 -8.69 4.50 0.04
CA ILE A 114 -9.35 4.75 -1.25
C ILE A 114 -8.54 4.15 -2.40
N ALA A 115 -7.21 4.38 -2.43
CA ALA A 115 -6.34 3.86 -3.47
C ALA A 115 -6.32 2.32 -3.50
N CYS A 116 -6.23 1.67 -2.33
CA CYS A 116 -6.29 0.22 -2.21
C CYS A 116 -7.66 -0.33 -2.62
N MET A 117 -8.76 0.29 -2.17
CA MET A 117 -10.12 -0.16 -2.47
C MET A 117 -10.46 -0.05 -3.96
N ILE A 118 -10.04 1.02 -4.63
CA ILE A 118 -10.24 1.17 -6.08
C ILE A 118 -9.50 0.06 -6.84
N ASN A 119 -8.22 -0.16 -6.55
CA ASN A 119 -7.44 -1.18 -7.26
C ASN A 119 -7.91 -2.60 -6.92
N TYR A 120 -8.33 -2.83 -5.67
CA TYR A 120 -8.92 -4.09 -5.27
C TYR A 120 -10.25 -4.37 -5.98
N ALA A 121 -11.09 -3.34 -6.14
CA ALA A 121 -12.34 -3.46 -6.91
C ALA A 121 -12.07 -3.78 -8.38
N VAL A 122 -11.09 -3.13 -9.01
CA VAL A 122 -10.67 -3.42 -10.40
C VAL A 122 -10.15 -4.86 -10.51
N PHE A 123 -9.27 -5.30 -9.61
CA PHE A 123 -8.74 -6.65 -9.59
C PHE A 123 -9.83 -7.72 -9.37
N THR A 124 -10.75 -7.48 -8.44
CA THR A 124 -11.87 -8.41 -8.19
C THR A 124 -12.79 -8.46 -9.41
N PHE A 125 -13.04 -7.32 -10.05
CA PHE A 125 -13.85 -7.25 -11.26
C PHE A 125 -13.23 -8.02 -12.44
N THR A 126 -11.92 -7.88 -12.67
CA THR A 126 -11.21 -8.64 -13.73
C THR A 126 -11.26 -10.14 -13.44
N LEU A 127 -11.07 -10.55 -12.19
CA LEU A 127 -11.14 -11.96 -11.77
C LEU A 127 -12.53 -12.56 -11.99
N LEU A 128 -13.59 -11.84 -11.58
CA LEU A 128 -14.99 -12.29 -11.75
C LEU A 128 -15.39 -12.48 -13.23
N MET A 129 -14.77 -11.73 -14.14
CA MET A 129 -15.03 -11.82 -15.58
C MET A 129 -14.24 -12.92 -16.27
N LEU A 130 -13.06 -13.29 -15.76
CA LEU A 130 -12.18 -14.33 -16.32
C LEU A 130 -12.62 -15.75 -15.98
N GLU A 131 -13.12 -15.91 -14.75
CA GLU A 131 -13.29 -17.21 -14.15
C GLU A 131 -14.71 -17.78 -14.33
N PRO A 132 -14.85 -19.06 -14.73
CA PRO A 132 -16.13 -19.74 -14.70
C PRO A 132 -16.67 -19.79 -13.27
N ALA A 133 -18.00 -19.76 -13.12
CA ALA A 133 -18.65 -19.65 -11.81
C ALA A 133 -18.23 -20.74 -10.78
N SER A 134 -17.68 -21.86 -11.25
CA SER A 134 -17.13 -22.93 -10.43
C SER A 134 -15.77 -22.63 -9.78
N SER A 135 -14.94 -21.74 -10.33
CA SER A 135 -13.64 -21.34 -9.73
C SER A 135 -13.71 -20.04 -8.91
N ARG A 136 -14.76 -19.23 -9.11
CA ARG A 136 -14.98 -17.94 -8.43
C ARG A 136 -15.01 -17.99 -6.89
N ARG A 137 -15.09 -19.19 -6.30
CA ARG A 137 -15.22 -19.40 -4.85
C ARG A 137 -13.90 -19.25 -4.08
N GLU A 138 -12.78 -19.13 -4.78
CA GLU A 138 -11.46 -18.99 -4.16
C GLU A 138 -10.81 -17.64 -4.47
N VAL A 139 -11.57 -16.54 -4.45
CA VAL A 139 -10.96 -15.29 -3.97
C VAL A 139 -10.64 -15.52 -2.51
N ASP A 140 -9.45 -16.08 -2.28
CA ASP A 140 -9.02 -16.56 -1.00
C ASP A 140 -9.00 -15.38 -0.02
N LEU A 141 -9.87 -15.46 0.99
CA LEU A 141 -9.95 -14.49 2.08
C LEU A 141 -8.56 -14.27 2.69
N ALA A 142 -7.71 -15.30 2.71
CA ALA A 142 -6.34 -15.19 3.19
C ALA A 142 -5.49 -14.23 2.33
N SER A 143 -5.66 -14.22 1.00
CA SER A 143 -4.97 -13.26 0.13
C SER A 143 -5.36 -11.82 0.44
N ILE A 144 -6.66 -11.54 0.62
CA ILE A 144 -7.16 -10.22 1.01
C ILE A 144 -6.54 -9.77 2.34
N VAL A 145 -6.55 -10.68 3.32
CA VAL A 145 -5.98 -10.41 4.64
C VAL A 145 -4.48 -10.16 4.56
N CYS A 146 -3.74 -10.94 3.77
CA CYS A 146 -2.31 -10.72 3.53
C CYS A 146 -2.04 -9.34 2.92
N TYR A 147 -2.84 -8.91 1.94
CA TYR A 147 -2.72 -7.57 1.35
C TYR A 147 -3.00 -6.46 2.37
N ALA A 148 -4.08 -6.57 3.14
CA ALA A 148 -4.44 -5.60 4.15
C ALA A 148 -3.35 -5.48 5.23
N VAL A 149 -2.84 -6.61 5.71
CA VAL A 149 -1.79 -6.65 6.74
C VAL A 149 -0.45 -6.14 6.18
N SER A 150 -0.12 -6.42 4.92
CA SER A 150 1.06 -5.81 4.25
C SER A 150 0.96 -4.29 4.23
N ALA A 151 -0.21 -3.75 3.89
CA ALA A 151 -0.44 -2.32 3.87
C ALA A 151 -0.32 -1.69 5.26
N ILE A 152 -0.87 -2.33 6.30
CA ILE A 152 -0.74 -1.89 7.69
C ILE A 152 0.73 -1.88 8.13
N LEU A 153 1.48 -2.94 7.82
CA LEU A 153 2.90 -3.05 8.14
C LEU A 153 3.72 -1.93 7.48
N ILE A 154 3.58 -1.78 6.15
CA ILE A 154 4.32 -0.77 5.38
C ILE A 154 3.94 0.63 5.88
N PHE A 155 2.64 0.90 6.05
CA PHE A 155 2.15 2.19 6.55
C PHE A 155 2.73 2.50 7.93
N GLY A 156 2.64 1.56 8.88
CA GLY A 156 3.08 1.75 10.26
C GLY A 156 4.59 1.98 10.38
N VAL A 157 5.40 1.21 9.65
CA VAL A 157 6.87 1.38 9.64
C VAL A 157 7.25 2.69 8.96
N SER A 158 6.68 3.00 7.79
CA SER A 158 6.97 4.27 7.10
C SER A 158 6.53 5.48 7.92
N TRP A 159 5.42 5.37 8.67
CA TRP A 159 4.96 6.41 9.60
C TRP A 159 5.97 6.66 10.73
N LEU A 160 6.47 5.59 11.37
CA LEU A 160 7.51 5.69 12.41
C LEU A 160 8.78 6.33 11.86
N VAL A 161 9.29 5.82 10.74
CA VAL A 161 10.55 6.29 10.18
C VAL A 161 10.41 7.74 9.70
N SER A 162 9.25 8.14 9.18
CA SER A 162 8.95 9.54 8.86
C SER A 162 8.99 10.46 10.08
N ALA A 163 8.54 9.97 11.24
CA ALA A 163 8.62 10.74 12.49
C ALA A 163 10.08 10.98 12.92
N ILE A 164 11.06 10.20 12.47
CA ILE A 164 12.47 10.32 12.88
C ILE A 164 13.33 10.95 11.78
N GLN A 165 13.12 10.54 10.52
CA GLN A 165 13.95 10.89 9.38
C GLN A 165 13.47 12.16 8.66
N LYS A 166 14.40 12.89 8.04
CA LYS A 166 14.08 14.07 7.23
C LYS A 166 13.66 13.73 5.80
N SER A 167 14.09 12.59 5.27
CA SER A 167 13.81 12.18 3.90
C SER A 167 12.57 11.29 3.81
N PRO A 168 11.52 11.68 3.06
CA PRO A 168 10.34 10.84 2.86
C PRO A 168 10.66 9.57 2.06
N VAL A 169 11.68 9.62 1.19
CA VAL A 169 12.08 8.46 0.38
C VAL A 169 12.64 7.35 1.26
N ILE A 170 13.52 7.70 2.21
CA ILE A 170 14.10 6.71 3.14
C ILE A 170 13.01 6.08 4.00
N ALA A 171 12.06 6.87 4.49
CA ALA A 171 10.94 6.38 5.27
C ALA A 171 10.01 5.45 4.46
N GLY A 172 9.74 5.75 3.19
CA GLY A 172 8.99 4.87 2.29
C GLY A 172 9.70 3.54 2.05
N ILE A 173 11.01 3.60 1.72
CA ILE A 173 11.83 2.42 1.47
C ILE A 173 11.94 1.53 2.71
N ALA A 174 12.01 2.10 3.92
CA ALA A 174 12.08 1.32 5.15
C ALA A 174 10.84 0.42 5.36
N GLY A 175 9.64 0.93 5.02
CA GLY A 175 8.42 0.13 5.07
C GLY A 175 8.47 -1.05 4.09
N LEU A 176 8.89 -0.79 2.85
CA LEU A 176 9.05 -1.83 1.82
C LEU A 176 10.10 -2.88 2.19
N ALA A 177 11.26 -2.43 2.68
CA ALA A 177 12.34 -3.30 3.15
C ALA A 177 11.88 -4.22 4.28
N THR A 178 10.96 -3.74 5.14
CA THR A 178 10.45 -4.57 6.24
C THR A 178 9.56 -5.71 5.73
N VAL A 179 8.67 -5.44 4.76
CA VAL A 179 7.87 -6.50 4.14
C VAL A 179 8.73 -7.52 3.42
N THR A 180 9.73 -7.08 2.66
CA THR A 180 10.63 -8.00 1.96
C THR A 180 11.45 -8.84 2.94
N CYS A 181 11.99 -8.23 3.99
CA CYS A 181 12.69 -8.96 5.06
C CYS A 181 11.79 -10.03 5.69
N ILE A 182 10.54 -9.70 6.04
CA ILE A 182 9.61 -10.68 6.60
C ILE A 182 9.33 -11.80 5.60
N ALA A 183 9.04 -11.49 4.33
CA ALA A 183 8.83 -12.49 3.28
C ALA A 183 10.05 -13.41 3.11
N PHE A 184 11.27 -12.86 3.14
CA PHE A 184 12.51 -13.64 3.08
C PHE A 184 12.69 -14.53 4.31
N THR A 185 12.43 -14.02 5.52
CA THR A 185 12.52 -14.85 6.74
C THR A 185 11.53 -16.02 6.69
N MET A 186 10.32 -15.81 6.16
CA MET A 186 9.33 -16.89 5.98
C MET A 186 9.86 -17.96 5.01
N ARG A 187 10.41 -17.53 3.86
CA ARG A 187 10.91 -18.44 2.81
C ARG A 187 12.16 -19.21 3.22
N PHE A 188 13.03 -18.65 4.05
CA PHE A 188 14.31 -19.29 4.39
C PHE A 188 14.35 -19.97 5.76
N ILE A 189 13.52 -19.53 6.72
CA ILE A 189 13.55 -20.07 8.10
C ILE A 189 12.43 -21.08 8.31
N ILE A 190 11.21 -20.78 7.84
CA ILE A 190 10.02 -21.59 8.14
C ILE A 190 9.86 -22.73 7.14
N GLU A 191 10.13 -22.46 5.86
CA GLU A 191 10.05 -23.44 4.78
C GLU A 191 10.88 -24.72 5.01
N PRO A 192 12.16 -24.68 5.44
CA PRO A 192 12.98 -25.88 5.51
C PRO A 192 12.79 -26.72 6.77
N LEU A 193 11.96 -26.32 7.75
CA LEU A 193 11.79 -27.06 9.00
C LEU A 193 11.17 -28.45 8.74
N PRO A 194 11.93 -29.55 8.92
CA PRO A 194 11.45 -30.89 8.66
C PRO A 194 10.59 -31.34 9.85
N GLY A 195 9.27 -31.22 9.72
CA GLY A 195 8.37 -31.69 10.76
C GLY A 195 6.92 -31.27 10.57
N ILE A 196 6.05 -32.29 10.52
CA ILE A 196 4.58 -32.25 10.67
C ILE A 196 3.83 -32.14 9.33
N GLY A 197 3.19 -33.27 9.00
CA GLY A 197 2.54 -33.58 7.73
C GLY A 197 1.31 -32.76 7.35
N ALA A 198 0.81 -33.09 6.15
CA ALA A 198 -0.23 -32.43 5.35
C ALA A 198 0.12 -31.00 4.89
N SER A 199 0.20 -30.80 3.56
CA SER A 199 0.46 -29.51 2.89
C SER A 199 -0.44 -28.38 3.41
N GLN A 200 -1.71 -28.68 3.71
CA GLN A 200 -2.70 -27.73 4.19
C GLN A 200 -2.38 -27.14 5.58
N SER A 201 -1.71 -27.90 6.46
CA SER A 201 -1.29 -27.40 7.78
C SER A 201 -0.10 -26.44 7.71
N ARG A 202 0.65 -26.46 6.60
CA ARG A 202 1.84 -25.64 6.38
C ARG A 202 1.46 -24.23 5.95
N GLU A 203 0.56 -24.10 4.98
CA GLU A 203 0.09 -22.81 4.47
C GLU A 203 -0.61 -22.00 5.57
N ALA A 204 -1.49 -22.64 6.34
CA ALA A 204 -2.15 -22.00 7.48
C ALA A 204 -1.14 -21.48 8.52
N ARG A 205 -0.07 -22.24 8.82
CA ARG A 205 0.99 -21.80 9.74
C ARG A 205 1.72 -20.57 9.20
N ILE A 206 2.17 -20.60 7.95
CA ILE A 206 2.86 -19.46 7.32
C ILE A 206 1.96 -18.22 7.35
N PHE A 207 0.68 -18.39 7.01
CA PHE A 207 -0.30 -17.32 7.04
C PHE A 207 -0.43 -16.69 8.43
N TRP A 208 -0.65 -17.49 9.49
CA TRP A 208 -0.82 -16.94 10.85
C TRP A 208 0.44 -16.28 11.39
N TRP A 209 1.62 -16.82 11.06
CA TRP A 209 2.90 -16.21 11.42
C TRP A 209 3.09 -14.86 10.73
N TYR A 210 2.85 -14.81 9.42
CA TYR A 210 2.91 -13.58 8.64
C TYR A 210 1.91 -12.54 9.16
N PHE A 211 0.67 -12.96 9.38
CA PHE A 211 -0.40 -12.13 9.92
C PHE A 211 0.00 -11.51 11.26
N GLY A 212 0.41 -12.34 12.23
CA GLY A 212 0.75 -11.89 13.58
C GLY A 212 1.95 -10.95 13.61
N LEU A 213 3.04 -11.29 12.90
CA LEU A 213 4.25 -10.47 12.88
C LEU A 213 4.01 -9.14 12.17
N SER A 214 3.43 -9.16 10.98
CA SER A 214 3.20 -7.95 10.19
C SER A 214 2.20 -7.01 10.87
N LEU A 215 1.11 -7.54 11.45
CA LEU A 215 0.15 -6.74 12.19
C LEU A 215 0.78 -6.16 13.46
N GLY A 216 1.51 -6.97 14.23
CA GLY A 216 2.17 -6.54 15.46
C GLY A 216 3.21 -5.45 15.21
N ILE A 217 4.15 -5.68 14.27
CA ILE A 217 5.19 -4.70 13.92
C ILE A 217 4.57 -3.42 13.34
N GLY A 218 3.56 -3.54 12.46
CA GLY A 218 2.87 -2.39 11.88
C GLY A 218 2.19 -1.51 12.93
N LEU A 219 1.39 -2.10 13.83
CA LEU A 219 0.67 -1.36 14.87
C LEU A 219 1.62 -0.73 15.91
N LEU A 220 2.62 -1.49 16.37
CA LEU A 220 3.61 -0.97 17.32
C LEU A 220 4.42 0.18 16.72
N SER A 221 4.82 0.07 15.45
CA SER A 221 5.52 1.14 14.74
C SER A 221 4.65 2.38 14.58
N PHE A 222 3.38 2.20 14.22
CA PHE A 222 2.43 3.31 14.12
C PHE A 222 2.28 4.05 15.47
N ILE A 223 2.07 3.32 16.56
CA ILE A 223 1.93 3.89 17.92
C ILE A 223 3.22 4.62 18.31
N ALA A 224 4.38 3.99 18.11
CA ALA A 224 5.68 4.59 18.39
C ALA A 224 5.87 5.89 17.58
N GLY A 225 5.49 5.91 16.30
CA GLY A 225 5.55 7.11 15.45
C GLY A 225 4.67 8.25 15.96
N CYS A 226 3.45 7.94 16.43
CA CYS A 226 2.58 8.91 17.08
C CYS A 226 3.20 9.47 18.37
N ILE A 227 3.81 8.62 19.20
CA ILE A 227 4.50 9.03 20.43
C ILE A 227 5.70 9.94 20.10
N CYS A 228 6.54 9.55 19.15
CA CYS A 228 7.69 10.34 18.69
C CYS A 228 7.25 11.72 18.19
N TYR A 229 6.18 11.80 17.39
CA TYR A 229 5.65 13.07 16.90
C TYR A 229 5.16 13.98 18.04
N LEU A 230 4.46 13.43 19.02
CA LEU A 230 3.94 14.23 20.14
C LEU A 230 5.05 14.78 21.06
N HIS A 231 6.11 14.00 21.26
CA HIS A 231 7.24 14.35 22.13
C HIS A 231 8.32 15.19 21.45
N GLN A 232 8.29 15.34 20.13
CA GLN A 232 9.25 16.20 19.45
C GLN A 232 9.11 17.65 19.90
N VAL A 233 10.03 18.09 20.75
CA VAL A 233 10.26 19.50 21.03
C VAL A 233 11.01 20.00 19.80
N GLU A 234 10.30 20.64 18.87
CA GLU A 234 10.98 21.33 17.77
C GLU A 234 11.91 22.39 18.38
N PRO A 235 13.18 22.46 17.95
CA PRO A 235 14.05 23.60 18.25
C PRO A 235 13.61 24.86 17.51
#